data_AF-A0A1G5RJK8-F1
#
_entry.id   AF-A0A1G5RJK8-F1
#
_cell.length_a   1.000
_cell.length_b   1.000
_cell.length_c   1.000
_cell.angle_alpha   90.00
_cell.angle_beta   90.00
_cell.angle_gamma   90.00
#
_symmetry.space_group_name_H-M   'P 1'
#
loop_
_entity.id
_entity.type
_entity.pdbx_description
1 polymer ?
#
loop_
_entity_poly.entity_id
_entity_poly.type
_entity_poly.pdbx_seq_one_letter_code
_entity_poly.pdbx_strand_id
1 'polypeptide(L)'
;IEKLDARANTQSAMDIRKILHVLHFSDETILDLKTLVQPNIEQDEREHIAGKLSVSLRDSRSKVENGLEILQEIGDQTNLSVEGKRLVRIILIGKYDIRSAVASQLMRCVTNKEIEAGSDLIVKIEDFNAKVVALDNKLGGFILH
;
A
#
# COMPACT_ATOMS: atom_id res chain seq x y z
N ILE A 1 -22.81 28.32 -8.34
CA ILE A 1 -21.35 28.24 -8.13
C ILE A 1 -21.03 27.20 -7.06
N GLU A 2 -21.69 27.21 -5.89
CA GLU A 2 -21.53 26.19 -4.82
C GLU A 2 -21.72 24.71 -5.23
N LYS A 3 -22.61 24.40 -6.19
CA LYS A 3 -22.82 23.01 -6.67
C LYS A 3 -21.68 22.47 -7.56
N LEU A 4 -20.89 23.35 -8.18
CA LEU A 4 -19.74 22.95 -9.00
C LEU A 4 -18.55 22.59 -8.11
N ASP A 5 -18.31 23.35 -7.03
CA ASP A 5 -17.29 23.06 -6.03
C ASP A 5 -17.55 21.75 -5.27
N ALA A 6 -18.82 21.48 -4.93
CA ALA A 6 -19.18 20.21 -4.29
C ALA A 6 -18.94 19.00 -5.21
N ARG A 7 -19.23 19.11 -6.51
CA ARG A 7 -18.95 18.06 -7.51
C ARG A 7 -17.45 17.89 -7.75
N ALA A 8 -16.69 18.99 -7.84
CA ALA A 8 -15.24 18.96 -7.95
C ALA A 8 -14.61 18.26 -6.74
N ASN A 9 -15.04 18.60 -5.52
CA ASN A 9 -14.58 17.96 -4.28
C ASN A 9 -14.96 16.46 -4.23
N THR A 10 -16.11 16.08 -4.78
CA THR A 10 -16.54 14.67 -4.84
C THR A 10 -15.70 13.87 -5.84
N GLN A 11 -15.40 14.44 -7.00
CA GLN A 11 -14.56 13.81 -8.02
C GLN A 11 -13.11 13.65 -7.52
N SER A 12 -12.54 14.70 -6.93
CA SER A 12 -11.22 14.63 -6.29
C SER A 12 -11.17 13.59 -5.18
N ALA A 13 -12.21 13.47 -4.35
CA ALA A 13 -12.30 12.42 -3.35
C ALA A 13 -12.33 11.02 -3.98
N MET A 14 -13.08 10.80 -5.07
CA MET A 14 -13.06 9.51 -5.77
C MET A 14 -11.69 9.17 -6.38
N ASP A 15 -11.00 10.15 -6.94
CA ASP A 15 -9.69 9.94 -7.55
C ASP A 15 -8.63 9.65 -6.47
N ILE A 16 -8.68 10.33 -5.31
CA ILE A 16 -7.88 9.97 -4.12
C ILE A 16 -8.17 8.53 -3.71
N ARG A 17 -9.43 8.12 -3.66
CA ARG A 17 -9.78 6.75 -3.23
C ARG A 17 -9.27 5.67 -4.17
N LYS A 18 -9.33 5.89 -5.50
CA LYS A 18 -8.72 4.96 -6.47
C LYS A 18 -7.23 4.79 -6.21
N ILE A 19 -6.56 5.86 -5.81
CA ILE A 19 -5.14 5.83 -5.48
C ILE A 19 -4.90 5.10 -4.15
N LEU A 20 -5.69 5.38 -3.11
CA LEU A 20 -5.60 4.66 -1.85
C LEU A 20 -5.78 3.16 -2.05
N HIS A 21 -6.71 2.74 -2.91
CA HIS A 21 -6.88 1.34 -3.30
C HIS A 21 -5.64 0.77 -4.02
N VAL A 22 -4.99 1.53 -4.90
CA VAL A 22 -3.72 1.11 -5.55
C VAL A 22 -2.58 0.99 -4.54
N LEU A 23 -2.57 1.83 -3.50
CA LEU A 23 -1.53 1.82 -2.48
C LEU A 23 -1.73 0.71 -1.45
N HIS A 24 -2.98 0.41 -1.11
CA HIS A 24 -3.36 -0.66 -0.21
C HIS A 24 -2.85 -2.02 -0.72
N PHE A 25 -2.24 -2.81 0.16
CA PHE A 25 -1.88 -4.20 -0.15
C PHE A 25 -3.11 -5.08 0.02
N SER A 26 -3.44 -5.91 -0.97
CA SER A 26 -4.59 -6.80 -0.87
C SER A 26 -4.43 -7.86 0.24
N ASP A 27 -5.54 -8.34 0.78
CA ASP A 27 -5.54 -9.45 1.76
C ASP A 27 -4.85 -10.69 1.20
N GLU A 28 -5.02 -10.96 -0.09
CA GLU A 28 -4.31 -12.03 -0.80
C GLU A 28 -2.79 -11.83 -0.76
N THR A 29 -2.30 -10.60 -0.96
CA THR A 29 -0.87 -10.29 -0.87
C THR A 29 -0.33 -10.52 0.54
N ILE A 30 -1.12 -10.14 1.56
CA ILE A 30 -0.75 -10.37 2.97
C ILE A 30 -0.75 -11.86 3.29
N LEU A 31 -1.75 -12.61 2.80
CA LEU A 31 -1.83 -14.04 2.98
C LEU A 31 -0.65 -14.76 2.33
N ASP A 32 -0.33 -14.44 1.08
CA ASP A 32 0.82 -14.99 0.37
C ASP A 32 2.14 -14.72 1.12
N LEU A 33 2.32 -13.50 1.65
CA LEU A 33 3.48 -13.17 2.49
C LEU A 33 3.51 -13.97 3.78
N LYS A 34 2.36 -14.14 4.46
CA LYS A 34 2.25 -14.96 5.68
C LYS A 34 2.58 -16.43 5.41
N THR A 35 2.19 -16.95 4.24
CA THR A 35 2.52 -18.31 3.81
C THR A 35 4.01 -18.44 3.53
N LEU A 36 4.63 -17.47 2.85
CA LEU A 36 6.06 -17.46 2.54
C LEU A 36 6.97 -17.57 3.78
N VAL A 37 6.54 -16.97 4.90
CA VAL A 37 7.29 -16.97 6.16
C VAL A 37 6.97 -18.17 7.06
N GLN A 38 6.16 -19.13 6.62
CA GLN A 38 5.92 -20.33 7.41
C GLN A 38 7.19 -21.20 7.48
N PRO A 39 7.51 -21.78 8.64
CA PRO A 39 8.74 -22.55 8.82
C PRO A 39 8.78 -23.84 7.98
N ASN A 40 7.61 -24.42 7.68
CA ASN A 40 7.47 -25.74 7.09
C ASN A 40 6.92 -25.74 5.65
N ILE A 41 6.91 -24.59 4.97
CA ILE A 41 6.50 -24.52 3.56
C ILE A 41 7.52 -25.25 2.67
N GLU A 42 7.02 -26.01 1.69
CA GLU A 42 7.85 -26.70 0.69
C GLU A 42 8.61 -25.69 -0.20
N GLN A 43 9.77 -26.08 -0.71
CA GLN A 43 10.62 -25.18 -1.51
C GLN A 43 9.92 -24.73 -2.81
N ASP A 44 9.27 -25.66 -3.52
CA ASP A 44 8.56 -25.36 -4.76
C ASP A 44 7.39 -24.40 -4.53
N GLU A 45 6.65 -24.57 -3.42
CA GLU A 45 5.58 -23.68 -3.02
C GLU A 45 6.11 -22.29 -2.65
N ARG A 46 7.26 -22.24 -1.94
CA ARG A 46 7.94 -20.99 -1.58
C ARG A 46 8.37 -20.19 -2.81
N GLU A 47 8.93 -20.86 -3.82
CA GLU A 47 9.35 -20.24 -5.08
C GLU A 47 8.14 -19.77 -5.90
N HIS A 48 7.06 -20.55 -5.93
CA HIS A 48 5.82 -20.18 -6.60
C HIS A 48 5.22 -18.90 -6.01
N ILE A 49 5.07 -18.84 -4.67
CA ILE A 49 4.54 -17.68 -3.97
C ILE A 49 5.44 -16.45 -4.16
N ALA A 50 6.76 -16.61 -4.05
CA ALA A 50 7.69 -15.50 -4.28
C ALA A 50 7.62 -14.97 -5.73
N GLY A 51 7.46 -15.87 -6.71
CA GLY A 51 7.25 -15.50 -8.12
C GLY A 51 5.97 -14.70 -8.32
N LYS A 52 4.85 -15.17 -7.75
CA LYS A 52 3.54 -14.48 -7.79
C LYS A 52 3.64 -13.08 -7.17
N LEU A 53 4.24 -12.96 -5.98
CA LEU A 53 4.45 -11.68 -5.29
C LEU A 53 5.33 -10.72 -6.11
N SER A 54 6.42 -11.23 -6.71
CA SER A 54 7.30 -10.43 -7.56
C SER A 54 6.58 -9.82 -8.77
N VAL A 55 5.68 -10.57 -9.41
CA VAL A 55 4.88 -10.07 -10.55
C VAL A 55 3.87 -9.01 -10.10
N SER A 56 3.08 -9.31 -9.06
CA SER A 56 2.07 -8.39 -8.51
C SER A 56 2.68 -7.04 -8.09
N LEU A 57 3.88 -7.06 -7.52
CA LEU A 57 4.59 -5.87 -7.06
C LEU A 57 5.31 -5.10 -8.17
N ARG A 58 5.59 -5.74 -9.32
CA ARG A 58 6.10 -5.06 -10.53
C ARG A 58 5.00 -4.34 -11.28
N ASP A 59 3.86 -5.00 -11.48
CA ASP A 59 2.73 -4.49 -12.27
C ASP A 59 2.02 -3.30 -11.61
N SER A 60 2.31 -3.06 -10.33
CA SER A 60 1.82 -1.91 -9.57
C SER A 60 2.75 -0.70 -9.60
N ARG A 61 3.99 -0.79 -10.09
CA ARG A 61 4.99 0.28 -9.97
C ARG A 61 4.55 1.63 -10.56
N SER A 62 4.15 1.65 -11.83
CA SER A 62 3.72 2.90 -12.50
C SER A 62 2.42 3.45 -11.90
N LYS A 63 1.49 2.57 -11.50
CA LYS A 63 0.25 2.96 -10.83
C LYS A 63 0.51 3.57 -9.45
N VAL A 64 1.48 3.02 -8.73
CA VAL A 64 1.92 3.53 -7.43
C VAL A 64 2.62 4.88 -7.63
N GLU A 65 3.56 5.01 -8.56
CA GLU A 65 4.25 6.30 -8.82
C GLU A 65 3.26 7.41 -9.20
N ASN A 66 2.34 7.14 -10.12
CA ASN A 66 1.26 8.09 -10.47
C ASN A 66 0.35 8.40 -9.26
N GLY A 67 0.05 7.40 -8.43
CA GLY A 67 -0.75 7.59 -7.22
C GLY A 67 -0.04 8.44 -6.16
N LEU A 68 1.27 8.27 -6.00
CA LEU A 68 2.09 9.06 -5.08
C LEU A 68 2.17 10.52 -5.54
N GLU A 69 2.31 10.78 -6.84
CA GLU A 69 2.27 12.14 -7.41
C GLU A 69 0.95 12.84 -7.11
N ILE A 70 -0.18 12.19 -7.39
CA ILE A 70 -1.51 12.76 -7.15
C ILE A 70 -1.76 12.98 -5.65
N LEU A 71 -1.34 12.04 -4.79
CA LEU A 71 -1.43 12.24 -3.34
C LEU A 71 -0.56 13.40 -2.85
N GLN A 72 0.61 13.60 -3.45
CA GLN A 72 1.50 14.72 -3.12
C GLN A 72 0.85 16.05 -3.50
N GLU A 73 0.29 16.16 -4.71
CA GLU A 73 -0.48 17.33 -5.14
C GLU A 73 -1.63 17.65 -4.17
N ILE A 74 -2.31 16.61 -3.68
CA ILE A 74 -3.40 16.72 -2.69
C ILE A 74 -2.89 17.10 -1.30
N GLY A 75 -1.75 16.58 -0.85
CA GLY A 75 -1.10 17.04 0.39
C GLY A 75 -0.77 18.53 0.37
N ASP A 76 -0.40 19.05 -0.80
CA ASP A 76 -0.04 20.45 -0.99
C ASP A 76 -1.27 21.38 -1.09
N GLN A 77 -2.44 20.85 -1.45
CA GLN A 77 -3.70 21.59 -1.48
C GLN A 77 -4.04 22.22 -0.12
N THR A 78 -4.30 23.53 -0.08
CA THR A 78 -4.53 24.32 1.15
C THR A 78 -5.82 23.95 1.90
N ASN A 79 -6.75 23.26 1.23
CA ASN A 79 -8.06 22.83 1.72
C ASN A 79 -8.06 21.48 2.46
N LEU A 80 -6.93 20.77 2.54
CA LEU A 80 -6.78 19.59 3.39
C LEU A 80 -6.46 19.97 4.83
N SER A 81 -7.08 19.29 5.80
CA SER A 81 -6.77 19.49 7.22
C SER A 81 -5.30 19.14 7.52
N VAL A 82 -4.69 19.81 8.51
CA VAL A 82 -3.30 19.56 8.94
C VAL A 82 -3.04 18.08 9.17
N GLU A 83 -4.00 17.41 9.80
CA GLU A 83 -3.92 16.00 10.11
C GLU A 83 -4.05 15.11 8.86
N GLY A 84 -4.86 15.50 7.87
CA GLY A 84 -4.93 14.83 6.58
C GLY A 84 -3.62 14.95 5.80
N LYS A 85 -3.00 16.13 5.77
CA LYS A 85 -1.67 16.35 5.16
C LYS A 85 -0.59 15.50 5.80
N ARG A 86 -0.64 15.36 7.13
CA ARG A 86 0.28 14.51 7.90
C ARG A 86 0.13 13.03 7.50
N LEU A 87 -1.10 12.54 7.36
CA LEU A 87 -1.36 11.15 6.93
C LEU A 87 -0.87 10.89 5.51
N VAL A 88 -1.14 11.80 4.57
CA VAL A 88 -0.61 11.71 3.20
C VAL A 88 0.91 11.55 3.22
N ARG A 89 1.62 12.40 3.97
CA ARG A 89 3.09 12.34 4.05
C ARG A 89 3.59 11.01 4.62
N ILE A 90 2.92 10.48 5.65
CA ILE A 90 3.26 9.18 6.25
C ILE A 90 3.07 8.04 5.24
N ILE A 91 1.99 8.08 4.45
CA ILE A 91 1.70 7.08 3.41
C ILE A 91 2.74 7.15 2.29
N LEU A 92 3.11 8.35 1.83
CA LEU A 92 4.14 8.52 0.81
C LEU A 92 5.46 7.86 1.23
N ILE A 93 5.95 8.21 2.44
CA ILE A 93 7.21 7.67 2.97
C ILE A 93 7.11 6.15 3.19
N GLY A 94 6.04 5.69 3.84
CA GLY A 94 5.84 4.29 4.17
C GLY A 94 5.77 3.38 2.94
N LYS A 95 5.13 3.82 1.84
CA LYS A 95 5.05 3.00 0.62
C LYS A 95 6.41 2.82 -0.05
N TYR A 96 7.23 3.87 -0.10
CA TYR A 96 8.59 3.78 -0.67
C TYR A 96 9.46 2.82 0.15
N ASP A 97 9.45 2.95 1.48
CA ASP A 97 10.23 2.10 2.38
C ASP A 97 9.83 0.63 2.26
N ILE A 98 8.53 0.34 2.24
CA ILE A 98 8.01 -1.02 2.08
C ILE A 98 8.40 -1.59 0.72
N ARG A 99 8.27 -0.84 -0.38
CA ARG A 99 8.60 -1.36 -1.72
C ARG A 99 10.07 -1.77 -1.83
N SER A 100 10.97 -0.99 -1.23
CA SER A 100 12.40 -1.33 -1.17
C SER A 100 12.62 -2.59 -0.33
N ALA A 101 11.94 -2.69 0.82
CA ALA A 101 12.03 -3.85 1.70
C ALA A 101 11.49 -5.15 1.07
N VAL A 102 10.31 -5.13 0.44
CA VAL A 102 9.69 -6.34 -0.12
C VAL A 102 10.57 -7.00 -1.17
N ALA A 103 11.13 -6.24 -2.11
CA ALA A 103 12.00 -6.81 -3.15
C ALA A 103 13.23 -7.51 -2.56
N SER A 104 13.84 -6.92 -1.52
CA SER A 104 15.00 -7.51 -0.85
C SER A 104 14.66 -8.71 0.05
N GLN A 105 13.50 -8.65 0.72
CA GLN A 105 13.07 -9.63 1.70
C GLN A 105 12.46 -10.87 1.04
N LEU A 106 11.74 -10.72 -0.07
CA LEU A 106 11.25 -11.87 -0.86
C LEU A 106 12.41 -12.77 -1.28
N MET A 107 13.48 -12.17 -1.78
CA MET A 107 14.67 -12.92 -2.20
C MET A 107 15.35 -13.62 -1.03
N ARG A 108 15.48 -12.95 0.12
CA ARG A 108 16.07 -13.54 1.35
C ARG A 108 15.21 -14.62 1.99
N CYS A 109 13.88 -14.49 1.96
CA CYS A 109 12.96 -15.53 2.44
C CYS A 109 13.08 -16.80 1.59
N VAL A 110 13.30 -16.65 0.28
CA VAL A 110 13.51 -17.77 -0.66
C VAL A 110 14.91 -18.38 -0.49
N THR A 111 15.97 -17.57 -0.45
CA THR A 111 17.36 -18.09 -0.49
C THR A 111 17.93 -18.44 0.89
N ASN A 112 17.59 -17.66 1.91
CA ASN A 112 18.26 -17.71 3.22
C ASN A 112 17.33 -18.20 4.34
N LYS A 113 16.04 -18.42 4.04
CA LYS A 113 15.01 -18.80 5.03
C LYS A 113 14.92 -17.82 6.21
N GLU A 114 15.16 -16.53 5.97
CA GLU A 114 15.08 -15.45 6.98
C GLU A 114 13.61 -15.13 7.34
N ILE A 115 12.97 -16.05 8.08
CA ILE A 115 11.55 -16.00 8.46
C ILE A 115 11.20 -14.77 9.33
N GLU A 116 12.07 -14.40 10.26
CA GLU A 116 11.85 -13.26 11.16
C GLU A 116 11.79 -11.93 10.39
N ALA A 117 12.70 -11.72 9.45
CA ALA A 117 12.75 -10.51 8.64
C ALA A 117 11.53 -10.38 7.70
N GLY A 118 11.00 -11.51 7.22
CA GLY A 118 9.72 -11.56 6.50
C GLY A 118 8.53 -11.24 7.39
N SER A 119 8.53 -11.71 8.65
CA SER A 119 7.47 -11.43 9.62
C SER A 119 7.40 -9.94 9.98
N ASP A 120 8.54 -9.30 10.19
CA ASP A 120 8.64 -7.84 10.42
C ASP A 120 8.09 -7.03 9.24
N LEU A 121 8.31 -7.51 8.02
CA LEU A 121 7.79 -6.86 6.81
C LEU A 121 6.26 -6.93 6.74
N ILE A 122 5.66 -8.05 7.15
CA ILE A 122 4.20 -8.20 7.21
C ILE A 122 3.61 -7.19 8.19
N VAL A 123 4.19 -7.05 9.39
CA VAL A 123 3.74 -6.06 10.39
C VAL A 123 3.78 -4.64 9.82
N LYS A 124 4.86 -4.29 9.09
CA LYS A 124 4.97 -2.99 8.43
C LYS A 124 3.90 -2.76 7.36
N ILE A 125 3.56 -3.80 6.60
CA ILE A 125 2.51 -3.74 5.57
C ILE A 125 1.13 -3.57 6.22
N GLU A 126 0.84 -4.29 7.29
CA GLU A 126 -0.43 -4.19 8.01
C GLU A 126 -0.60 -2.79 8.65
N ASP A 127 0.44 -2.26 9.29
CA ASP A 127 0.45 -0.89 9.83
C ASP A 127 0.29 0.17 8.72
N PHE A 128 0.90 -0.04 7.56
CA PHE A 128 0.71 0.80 6.39
C PHE A 128 -0.74 0.78 5.88
N ASN A 129 -1.32 -0.42 5.72
CA ASN A 129 -2.72 -0.56 5.30
C ASN A 129 -3.67 0.13 6.28
N ALA A 130 -3.43 0.03 7.59
CA ALA A 130 -4.20 0.73 8.60
C ALA A 130 -4.17 2.25 8.42
N LYS A 131 -3.03 2.82 8.04
CA LYS A 131 -2.89 4.26 7.73
C LYS A 131 -3.64 4.66 6.46
N VAL A 132 -3.60 3.82 5.43
CA VAL A 132 -4.39 4.02 4.19
C VAL A 132 -5.88 4.02 4.49
N VAL A 133 -6.36 3.06 5.28
CA VAL A 133 -7.75 2.98 5.74
C VAL A 133 -8.13 4.19 6.59
N ALA A 134 -7.26 4.64 7.49
CA ALA A 134 -7.50 5.83 8.30
C ALA A 134 -7.65 7.09 7.45
N LEU A 135 -6.89 7.21 6.36
CA LEU A 135 -7.06 8.31 5.41
C LEU A 135 -8.36 8.17 4.61
N ASP A 136 -8.73 6.98 4.14
CA ASP A 136 -10.02 6.74 3.45
C ASP A 136 -11.22 7.09 4.33
N ASN A 137 -11.20 6.69 5.60
CA ASN A 137 -12.24 7.00 6.58
C ASN A 137 -12.39 8.51 6.80
N LYS A 138 -11.28 9.26 6.87
CA LYS A 138 -11.31 10.74 6.95
C LYS A 138 -11.86 11.38 5.67
N LEU A 139 -11.87 10.67 4.55
CA LEU A 139 -12.42 11.08 3.26
C LEU A 139 -13.83 10.52 3.00
N GLY A 140 -14.43 9.82 3.98
CA GLY A 140 -15.82 9.33 3.92
C GLY A 140 -16.00 7.81 3.92
N GLY A 141 -14.95 6.99 3.81
CA GLY A 141 -14.94 5.56 4.20
C GLY A 141 -15.87 4.59 3.45
N PHE A 142 -15.85 4.55 2.11
CA PHE A 142 -16.81 3.74 1.33
C PHE A 142 -16.19 2.67 0.41
N ILE A 143 -14.86 2.57 0.27
CA ILE A 143 -14.27 1.78 -0.85
C ILE A 143 -13.38 0.61 -0.39
N LEU A 144 -12.82 0.63 0.83
CA LEU A 144 -12.02 -0.49 1.37
C LEU A 144 -12.87 -1.54 2.12
N HIS A 145 -14.16 -1.63 1.82
CA HIS A 145 -15.10 -2.63 2.36
C HIS A 145 -15.69 -3.50 1.26
#